data_AF-A0A1G9MFA6-F1
#
_entry.id   AF-A0A1G9MFA6-F1
#
_cell.length_a   1.000
_cell.length_b   1.000
_cell.length_c   1.000
_cell.angle_alpha   90.00
_cell.angle_beta   90.00
_cell.angle_gamma   90.00
#
_symmetry.space_group_name_H-M   'P 1'
#
loop_
_entity.id
_entity.type
_entity.pdbx_description
1 polymer ?
#
loop_
_entity_poly.entity_id
_entity_poly.type
_entity_poly.pdbx_seq_one_letter_code
_entity_poly.pdbx_strand_id
1 'polypeptide(L)'
;MSGSAQLTEDQRKHLEFIQSAITRMSGLSSTAKGWGITVSMAAFGISAAGSVPLFSVLGLTSMGFFTYLDCRYLREERLFRCLYEDARRGLLQVYSMDRSAYLERCSWRSVFKSWSIVGFYAPSALVGAGSLVWSAA
;
A
#
# COMPACT_ATOMS: atom_id res chain seq x y z
N MET A 1 -10.19 -20.69 -37.51
CA MET A 1 -9.71 -19.34 -37.16
C MET A 1 -10.68 -18.78 -36.12
N SER A 2 -10.45 -19.04 -34.83
CA SER A 2 -11.29 -18.50 -33.77
C SER A 2 -10.98 -17.01 -33.64
N GLY A 3 -11.83 -16.16 -34.22
CA GLY A 3 -11.75 -14.71 -34.02
C GLY A 3 -11.83 -14.45 -32.53
N SER A 4 -10.76 -13.91 -31.94
CA SER A 4 -10.84 -13.34 -30.60
C SER A 4 -12.01 -12.36 -30.60
N ALA A 5 -13.01 -12.56 -29.73
CA ALA A 5 -14.07 -11.60 -29.53
C ALA A 5 -13.40 -10.25 -29.25
N GLN A 6 -13.47 -9.32 -30.21
CA GLN A 6 -12.86 -8.02 -30.03
C GLN A 6 -13.63 -7.31 -28.91
N LEU A 7 -12.90 -6.87 -27.89
CA LEU A 7 -13.47 -6.07 -26.81
C LEU A 7 -14.12 -4.82 -27.41
N THR A 8 -15.34 -4.51 -26.98
CA THR A 8 -16.03 -3.28 -27.39
C THR A 8 -15.25 -2.06 -26.91
N GLU A 9 -15.45 -0.91 -27.57
CA GLU A 9 -14.80 0.34 -27.18
C GLU A 9 -15.09 0.70 -25.71
N ASP A 10 -16.32 0.48 -25.26
CA ASP A 10 -16.70 0.71 -23.86
C ASP A 10 -15.99 -0.24 -22.89
N GLN A 11 -15.77 -1.51 -23.28
CA GLN A 11 -14.99 -2.45 -22.47
C GLN A 11 -13.53 -2.03 -22.37
N ARG A 12 -12.94 -1.55 -23.47
CA ARG A 12 -11.57 -1.01 -23.47
C ARG A 12 -11.46 0.20 -22.54
N LYS A 13 -12.38 1.17 -22.65
CA LYS A 13 -12.46 2.32 -21.73
C LYS A 13 -12.65 1.91 -20.28
N HIS A 14 -13.49 0.91 -20.01
CA HIS A 14 -13.67 0.42 -18.65
C HIS A 14 -12.36 -0.12 -18.06
N LEU A 15 -11.60 -0.91 -18.83
CA LEU A 15 -10.27 -1.38 -18.41
C LEU A 15 -9.30 -0.23 -18.16
N GLU A 16 -9.32 0.82 -18.97
CA GLU A 16 -8.50 2.03 -18.76
C GLU A 16 -8.85 2.76 -17.45
N PHE A 17 -10.15 2.87 -17.12
CA PHE A 17 -10.58 3.47 -15.85
C PHE A 17 -10.12 2.66 -14.65
N ILE A 18 -10.24 1.32 -14.70
CA ILE A 18 -9.75 0.45 -13.63
C ILE A 18 -8.23 0.58 -13.50
N GLN A 19 -7.50 0.60 -14.62
CA GLN A 19 -6.05 0.78 -14.64
C GLN A 19 -5.62 2.12 -14.04
N SER A 20 -6.35 3.20 -14.33
CA SER A 20 -6.11 4.51 -13.72
C SER A 20 -6.28 4.46 -12.19
N ALA A 21 -7.30 3.76 -11.69
CA ALA A 21 -7.48 3.55 -10.26
C ALA A 21 -6.33 2.75 -9.62
N ILE A 22 -5.85 1.68 -10.28
CA ILE A 22 -4.68 0.90 -9.85
C ILE A 22 -3.43 1.78 -9.76
N THR A 23 -3.13 2.54 -10.82
CA THR A 23 -1.99 3.47 -10.86
C THR A 23 -2.05 4.49 -9.74
N ARG A 24 -3.23 5.06 -9.46
CA ARG A 24 -3.42 6.00 -8.35
C ARG A 24 -3.13 5.34 -6.98
N MET A 25 -3.58 4.10 -6.75
CA MET A 25 -3.30 3.40 -5.48
C MET A 25 -1.81 3.08 -5.31
N SER A 26 -1.14 2.63 -6.38
CA SER A 26 0.31 2.39 -6.39
C SER A 26 1.10 3.69 -6.13
N GLY A 27 0.65 4.81 -6.72
CA GLY A 27 1.20 6.14 -6.46
C GLY A 27 1.05 6.55 -4.98
N LEU A 28 -0.15 6.44 -4.41
CA LEU A 28 -0.41 6.77 -3.00
C LEU A 28 0.39 5.88 -2.03
N SER A 29 0.56 4.59 -2.34
CA SER A 29 1.44 3.66 -1.61
C SER A 29 2.89 4.15 -1.63
N SER A 30 3.41 4.49 -2.81
CA SER A 30 4.79 5.00 -2.97
C SER A 30 5.01 6.33 -2.22
N THR A 31 4.03 7.23 -2.26
CA THR A 31 4.06 8.49 -1.50
C THR A 31 4.04 8.25 0.01
N ALA A 32 3.20 7.32 0.50
CA ALA A 32 3.14 6.97 1.93
C ALA A 32 4.47 6.38 2.43
N LYS A 33 5.13 5.56 1.62
CA LYS A 33 6.47 5.03 1.89
C LYS A 33 7.51 6.13 2.03
N GLY A 34 7.55 7.06 1.08
CA GLY A 34 8.49 8.19 1.09
C GLY A 34 8.33 9.06 2.34
N TRP A 35 7.12 9.57 2.58
CA TRP A 35 6.85 10.40 3.77
C TRP A 35 7.02 9.65 5.09
N GLY A 36 6.65 8.37 5.12
CA GLY A 36 6.81 7.52 6.29
C GLY A 36 8.26 7.41 6.73
N ILE A 37 9.20 7.18 5.81
CA ILE A 37 10.62 7.16 6.13
C ILE A 37 11.11 8.55 6.55
N THR A 38 10.79 9.59 5.79
CA THR A 38 11.27 10.96 6.07
C THR A 38 10.89 11.42 7.47
N VAL A 39 9.62 11.30 7.85
CA VAL A 39 9.12 11.73 9.17
C VAL A 39 9.73 10.87 10.28
N SER A 40 9.77 9.56 10.10
CA SER A 40 10.25 8.65 11.14
C SER A 40 11.77 8.79 11.37
N MET A 41 12.55 8.93 10.30
CA MET A 41 14.00 9.12 10.39
C MET A 41 14.37 10.49 10.96
N ALA A 42 13.60 11.55 10.65
CA ALA A 42 13.79 12.86 11.29
C ALA A 42 13.60 12.77 12.82
N ALA A 43 12.55 12.07 13.25
CA ALA A 43 12.29 11.83 14.67
C ALA A 43 13.41 10.99 15.33
N PHE A 44 13.87 9.93 14.66
CA PHE A 44 15.00 9.11 15.17
C PHE A 44 16.30 9.90 15.26
N GLY A 45 16.59 10.79 14.31
CA GLY A 45 17.77 11.66 14.34
C GLY A 45 17.75 12.63 15.53
N ILE A 46 16.60 13.22 15.83
CA ILE A 46 16.43 14.10 17.00
C ILE A 46 16.61 13.29 18.29
N SER A 47 16.03 12.09 18.35
CA SER A 47 16.18 11.21 19.52
C SER A 47 17.64 10.84 19.78
N ALA A 48 18.39 10.51 18.72
CA ALA A 48 19.80 10.16 18.81
C ALA A 48 20.70 11.34 19.25
N ALA A 49 20.36 12.57 18.86
CA ALA A 49 21.13 13.77 19.23
C ALA A 49 20.88 14.23 20.66
N GLY A 50 19.64 14.09 21.16
CA GLY A 50 19.23 14.62 22.46
C GLY A 50 19.05 13.58 23.57
N SER A 51 19.16 12.28 23.27
CA SER A 51 18.79 11.16 24.17
C SER A 51 17.41 11.35 24.79
N VAL A 52 16.43 11.75 23.97
CA VAL A 52 15.04 11.98 24.41
C VAL A 52 14.16 10.86 23.84
N PRO A 53 13.83 9.81 24.62
CA PRO A 53 13.10 8.63 24.14
C PRO A 53 11.75 8.94 23.48
N LEU A 54 11.13 10.06 23.85
CA LEU A 54 9.87 10.53 23.28
C LEU A 54 9.92 10.62 21.75
N PHE A 55 11.03 11.12 21.18
CA PHE A 55 11.15 11.25 19.72
C PHE A 55 11.32 9.90 19.02
N SER A 56 11.95 8.90 19.65
CA SER A 56 11.96 7.52 19.15
C SER A 56 10.56 6.91 19.14
N VAL A 57 9.77 7.11 20.20
CA VAL A 57 8.37 6.64 20.26
C VAL A 57 7.52 7.33 19.20
N LEU A 58 7.69 8.64 19.00
CA LEU A 58 6.99 9.39 17.94
C LEU A 58 7.35 8.87 16.54
N GLY A 59 8.62 8.61 16.26
CA GLY A 59 9.07 8.04 14.98
C GLY A 59 8.52 6.64 14.72
N LEU A 60 8.49 5.78 15.74
CA LEU A 60 7.86 4.46 15.63
C LEU A 60 6.34 4.56 15.41
N THR A 61 5.69 5.52 16.06
CA THR A 61 4.25 5.77 15.92
C THR A 61 3.91 6.28 14.52
N SER A 62 4.65 7.26 14.00
CA SER A 62 4.47 7.74 12.63
C SER A 62 4.68 6.62 11.63
N MET A 63 5.72 5.81 11.81
CA MET A 63 6.00 4.67 10.94
C MET A 63 4.86 3.65 10.94
N GLY A 64 4.30 3.32 12.11
CA GLY A 64 3.15 2.44 12.23
C GLY A 64 1.93 2.98 11.46
N PHE A 65 1.64 4.27 11.60
CA PHE A 65 0.56 4.93 10.86
C PHE A 65 0.77 4.89 9.34
N PHE A 66 1.96 5.24 8.85
CA PHE A 66 2.26 5.17 7.42
C PHE A 66 2.25 3.74 6.89
N THR A 67 2.70 2.75 7.68
CA THR A 67 2.61 1.33 7.32
C THR A 67 1.15 0.90 7.16
N TYR A 68 0.26 1.36 8.04
CA TYR A 68 -1.17 1.09 7.93
C TYR A 68 -1.78 1.70 6.66
N LEU A 69 -1.47 2.97 6.36
CA LEU A 69 -1.93 3.62 5.12
C LEU A 69 -1.42 2.89 3.88
N ASP A 70 -0.16 2.49 3.87
CA ASP A 70 0.45 1.77 2.77
C ASP A 70 -0.22 0.39 2.56
N CYS A 71 -0.46 -0.35 3.65
CA CYS A 71 -1.24 -1.58 3.61
C CYS A 71 -2.66 -1.33 3.07
N ARG A 72 -3.30 -0.22 3.44
CA ARG A 72 -4.62 0.12 2.93
C ARG A 72 -4.60 0.32 1.42
N TYR A 73 -3.67 1.12 0.90
CA TYR A 73 -3.54 1.34 -0.54
C TYR A 73 -3.21 0.05 -1.30
N LEU A 74 -2.32 -0.78 -0.79
CA LEU A 74 -2.00 -2.07 -1.39
C LEU A 74 -3.19 -3.03 -1.40
N ARG A 75 -4.03 -3.02 -0.34
CA ARG A 75 -5.27 -3.80 -0.31
C ARG A 75 -6.25 -3.33 -1.38
N GLU A 76 -6.46 -2.02 -1.50
CA GLU A 76 -7.35 -1.46 -2.52
C GLU A 76 -6.85 -1.77 -3.94
N GLU A 77 -5.54 -1.68 -4.16
CA GLU A 77 -4.92 -2.04 -5.43
C GLU A 77 -5.19 -3.50 -5.82
N ARG A 78 -5.02 -4.45 -4.88
CA ARG A 78 -5.29 -5.87 -5.13
C ARG A 78 -6.77 -6.12 -5.46
N LEU A 79 -7.69 -5.41 -4.81
CA LEU A 79 -9.12 -5.49 -5.12
C LEU A 79 -9.41 -5.00 -6.54
N PHE A 80 -8.80 -3.87 -6.96
CA PHE A 80 -8.93 -3.37 -8.33
C PHE A 80 -8.28 -4.30 -9.37
N ARG A 81 -7.19 -4.99 -9.02
CA ARG A 81 -6.59 -6.01 -9.89
C ARG A 81 -7.52 -7.22 -10.09
N CYS A 82 -8.25 -7.64 -9.05
CA CYS A 82 -9.29 -8.67 -9.20
C CYS A 82 -10.44 -8.18 -10.09
N LEU A 83 -10.91 -6.95 -9.88
CA LEU A 83 -11.92 -6.32 -10.73
C LEU A 83 -11.47 -6.26 -12.20
N TYR A 84 -10.21 -5.91 -12.45
CA TYR A 84 -9.62 -5.85 -13.78
C TYR A 84 -9.62 -7.22 -14.48
N GLU A 85 -9.22 -8.28 -13.77
CA GLU A 85 -9.23 -9.65 -14.30
C GLU A 85 -10.62 -10.07 -14.77
N ASP A 86 -11.66 -9.79 -13.98
CA ASP A 86 -13.03 -10.18 -14.31
C ASP A 86 -13.66 -9.25 -15.36
N ALA A 87 -13.30 -7.97 -15.38
CA ALA A 87 -13.70 -7.03 -16.43
C ALA A 87 -13.14 -7.43 -17.79
N ARG A 88 -11.87 -7.88 -17.84
CA ARG A 88 -11.22 -8.37 -19.06
C ARG A 88 -11.89 -9.63 -19.62
N ARG A 89 -12.47 -10.45 -18.75
CA ARG A 89 -13.22 -11.67 -19.13
C ARG A 89 -14.65 -11.39 -19.59
N GLY A 90 -15.12 -10.12 -19.50
CA GLY A 90 -16.49 -9.75 -19.84
C GLY A 90 -17.53 -10.26 -18.84
N LEU A 91 -17.13 -10.63 -17.63
CA LEU A 91 -18.01 -11.17 -16.59
C LEU A 91 -18.74 -10.08 -15.79
N LEU A 92 -18.41 -8.81 -16.04
CA LEU A 92 -18.91 -7.65 -15.32
C LEU A 92 -19.70 -6.73 -16.23
N GLN A 93 -20.69 -6.06 -15.62
CA GLN A 93 -21.36 -4.94 -16.27
C GLN A 93 -20.33 -3.85 -16.61
N VAL A 94 -20.43 -3.33 -17.83
CA VAL A 94 -19.57 -2.24 -18.32
C VAL A 94 -19.69 -1.02 -17.39
N TYR A 95 -18.54 -0.43 -17.05
CA TYR A 95 -18.39 0.69 -16.11
C TYR A 95 -18.69 0.39 -14.63
N SER A 96 -18.92 -0.88 -14.24
CA SER A 96 -19.03 -1.24 -12.83
C SER A 96 -17.68 -1.16 -12.11
N MET A 97 -17.60 -0.26 -11.13
CA MET A 97 -16.44 -0.08 -10.25
C MET A 97 -16.67 -0.70 -8.86
N ASP A 98 -17.66 -1.57 -8.71
CA ASP A 98 -17.93 -2.21 -7.42
C ASP A 98 -16.90 -3.30 -7.10
N ARG A 99 -16.27 -3.16 -5.94
CA ARG A 99 -15.17 -4.01 -5.46
C ARG A 99 -15.60 -4.89 -4.30
N SER A 100 -16.83 -4.70 -3.80
CA SER A 100 -17.38 -5.38 -2.63
C SER A 100 -17.27 -6.90 -2.76
N ALA A 101 -17.50 -7.42 -3.97
CA ALA A 101 -17.40 -8.84 -4.32
C ALA A 101 -15.99 -9.44 -4.12
N TYR A 102 -14.94 -8.63 -4.04
CA TYR A 102 -13.55 -9.12 -3.92
C TYR A 102 -12.97 -8.97 -2.51
N LEU A 103 -13.73 -8.42 -1.55
CA LEU A 103 -13.24 -8.11 -0.21
C LEU A 103 -12.67 -9.32 0.52
N GLU A 104 -13.25 -10.50 0.31
CA GLU A 104 -12.81 -11.77 0.93
C GLU A 104 -11.55 -12.34 0.28
N ARG A 105 -11.32 -12.08 -1.02
CA ARG A 105 -10.10 -12.52 -1.73
C ARG A 105 -8.85 -11.79 -1.23
N CYS A 106 -9.01 -10.60 -0.66
CA CYS A 106 -7.92 -9.75 -0.20
C CYS A 106 -7.90 -9.62 1.33
N SER A 107 -7.29 -10.61 1.99
CA SER A 107 -7.10 -10.59 3.45
C SER A 107 -6.02 -9.62 3.90
N TRP A 108 -6.26 -8.95 5.03
CA TRP A 108 -5.29 -8.03 5.64
C TRP A 108 -3.95 -8.69 5.98
N ARG A 109 -3.97 -9.95 6.44
CA ARG A 109 -2.76 -10.69 6.80
C ARG A 109 -1.83 -10.89 5.60
N SER A 110 -2.39 -11.18 4.42
CA SER A 110 -1.65 -11.31 3.17
C SER A 110 -1.04 -9.97 2.71
N VAL A 111 -1.67 -8.86 3.06
CA VAL A 111 -1.19 -7.51 2.74
C VAL A 111 -0.03 -7.12 3.66
N PHE A 112 -0.18 -7.30 4.97
CA PHE A 112 0.90 -7.02 5.93
C PHE A 112 2.15 -7.88 5.69
N LYS A 113 1.99 -9.15 5.29
CA LYS A 113 3.12 -10.04 4.96
C LYS A 113 3.68 -9.84 3.54
N SER A 114 3.15 -8.89 2.77
CA SER A 114 3.63 -8.61 1.43
C SER A 114 5.11 -8.22 1.44
N TRP A 115 5.87 -8.72 0.47
CA TRP A 115 7.30 -8.38 0.32
C TRP A 115 7.55 -6.87 0.28
N SER A 116 6.67 -6.11 -0.39
CA SER A 116 6.77 -4.64 -0.46
C SER A 116 6.55 -3.94 0.90
N ILE A 117 5.78 -4.53 1.82
CA ILE A 117 5.55 -3.95 3.16
C ILE A 117 6.66 -4.39 4.11
N VAL A 118 6.86 -5.71 4.26
CA VAL A 118 7.85 -6.26 5.20
C VAL A 118 9.25 -5.84 4.80
N GLY A 119 9.63 -5.98 3.53
CA GLY A 119 10.96 -5.63 3.05
C GLY A 119 11.29 -4.15 3.21
N PHE A 120 10.28 -3.28 3.19
CA PHE A 120 10.47 -1.84 3.32
C PHE A 120 10.46 -1.37 4.78
N TYR A 121 9.47 -1.78 5.58
CA TYR A 121 9.28 -1.25 6.93
C TYR A 121 10.01 -2.05 8.01
N ALA A 122 10.35 -3.33 7.80
CA ALA A 122 11.06 -4.11 8.82
C ALA A 122 12.45 -3.55 9.15
N PRO A 123 13.30 -3.15 8.17
CA PRO A 123 14.58 -2.52 8.48
C PRO A 123 14.41 -1.20 9.25
N SER A 124 13.46 -0.36 8.84
CA SER A 124 13.19 0.92 9.52
C SER A 124 12.66 0.72 10.94
N ALA A 125 11.86 -0.31 11.19
CA ALA A 125 11.41 -0.71 12.52
C ALA A 125 12.56 -1.15 13.43
N LEU A 126 13.52 -1.90 12.90
CA LEU A 126 14.72 -2.28 13.65
C LEU A 126 15.56 -1.06 14.04
N VAL A 127 15.73 -0.10 13.12
CA VAL A 127 16.42 1.18 13.42
C VAL A 127 15.68 1.94 14.52
N GLY A 128 14.36 2.05 14.43
CA GLY A 128 13.54 2.72 15.44
C GLY A 128 13.65 2.06 16.81
N ALA A 129 13.58 0.72 16.87
CA ALA A 129 13.76 -0.03 18.11
C ALA A 129 15.16 0.16 18.71
N GLY A 130 16.21 0.14 17.90
CA GLY A 130 17.58 0.43 18.33
C GLY A 130 17.72 1.84 18.90
N SER A 131 17.11 2.85 18.26
CA SER A 131 17.12 4.23 18.75
C SER A 131 16.42 4.38 20.11
N LEU A 132 15.36 3.61 20.34
CA LEU A 132 14.60 3.63 21.59
C LEU A 132 15.41 3.01 22.73
N VAL A 133 16.08 1.88 22.48
CA VAL A 133 16.94 1.23 23.47
C VAL A 133 18.13 2.13 23.82
N TRP A 134 18.75 2.77 22.82
CA TRP A 134 19.88 3.68 23.03
C TRP A 134 19.49 4.91 23.85
N SER A 135 18.37 5.56 23.52
CA SER A 135 17.93 6.77 24.23
C SER A 135 17.43 6.50 25.65
N ALA A 136 17.10 5.25 25.98
CA ALA A 136 16.63 4.83 27.31
C ALA A 136 17.75 4.26 28.22
N ALA A 137 18.95 4.04 27.69
CA ALA A 137 20.12 3.56 28.42
C ALA A 137 21.01 4.71 28.89
#